data_AF-A0AA88MXC3-F1
#
_entry.id   AF-A0AA88MXC3-F1
#
_cell.length_a   1.000
_cell.length_b   1.000
_cell.length_c   1.000
_cell.angle_alpha   90.00
_cell.angle_beta   90.00
_cell.angle_gamma   90.00
#
_symmetry.space_group_name_H-M   'P 1'
#
loop_
_entity.id
_entity.type
_entity.pdbx_description
1 polymer ?
#
loop_
_entity_poly.entity_id
_entity_poly.type
_entity_poly.pdbx_seq_one_letter_code
_entity_poly.pdbx_strand_id
1 'polypeptide(L)'
;MGFFEFFKDFFLGFWDYETPKIMIVKNRKLGVIYRSVQLLVITYFIWYVFISQKAYQDTEDRPESSVYTEMRGVAILGDSVQDTTEYAKPSEGGDVISTILRREVTHNQRQSTCAEHFNIPNANCTSDADCVPGELDFDGHGQRTGYCVPYYNYTFKTCEVKSWCPIEEVAAEIEPPLEEAINFTVFIRNSIHFPKFKVLRVNIKPRKPKKLLRCHYHPETNPYCPVFRLGYIAHQAREKFSELCKTGGVIGAFINWNCDFDVDPSECVPTYSFRRLDLRKTLTSSGYHYRFAKYYYKNGVEYRSLIKAFGIRLDVIVHGHAGKFSLIPTIINAVTAMTSVGICSIICDWIMLTFIDKNEVYSGKKFDDVTKNPNPPVVTEITLTSYGSTHSDLSDGVPL
;
A
#
# COMPACT_ATOMS: atom_id res chain seq x y z
N MET A 1 -25.77 36.27 -58.33
CA MET A 1 -24.74 35.31 -57.88
C MET A 1 -24.72 35.37 -56.36
N GLY A 2 -25.46 34.60 -55.57
CA GLY A 2 -26.24 33.39 -55.79
C GLY A 2 -26.06 32.57 -54.52
N PHE A 3 -26.78 32.89 -53.44
CA PHE A 3 -26.68 32.23 -52.12
C PHE A 3 -26.74 30.69 -52.22
N PHE A 4 -27.42 30.18 -53.26
CA PHE A 4 -27.50 28.77 -53.60
C PHE A 4 -26.20 28.17 -54.18
N GLU A 5 -25.44 28.93 -54.97
CA GLU A 5 -24.10 28.53 -55.42
C GLU A 5 -23.11 28.56 -54.26
N PHE A 6 -23.18 29.57 -53.39
CA PHE A 6 -22.36 29.61 -52.18
C PHE A 6 -22.63 28.42 -51.25
N PHE A 7 -23.89 28.05 -51.04
CA PHE A 7 -24.25 26.85 -50.27
C PHE A 7 -23.81 25.55 -50.95
N LYS A 8 -23.89 25.48 -52.29
CA LYS A 8 -23.44 24.33 -53.07
C LYS A 8 -21.92 24.16 -52.99
N ASP A 9 -21.16 25.25 -53.12
CA ASP A 9 -19.70 25.24 -53.02
C ASP A 9 -19.23 24.94 -51.59
N PHE A 10 -19.93 25.47 -50.57
CA PHE A 10 -19.67 25.13 -49.17
C PHE A 10 -19.97 23.65 -48.87
N PHE A 11 -21.08 23.12 -49.39
CA PHE A 11 -21.42 21.71 -49.19
C PHE A 11 -20.46 20.79 -49.92
N LEU A 12 -20.02 21.14 -51.14
CA LEU A 12 -19.02 20.38 -51.88
C LEU A 12 -17.65 20.43 -51.18
N GLY A 13 -17.22 21.62 -50.73
CA GLY A 13 -16.00 21.78 -49.96
C GLY A 13 -16.00 21.04 -48.63
N PHE A 14 -17.18 20.81 -48.02
CA PHE A 14 -17.30 19.99 -46.81
C PHE A 14 -16.97 18.50 -47.05
N TRP A 15 -17.15 18.00 -48.28
CA TRP A 15 -16.79 16.63 -48.66
C TRP A 15 -15.38 16.50 -49.24
N ASP A 16 -14.63 17.60 -49.34
CA ASP A 16 -13.25 17.56 -49.80
C ASP A 16 -12.33 16.96 -48.74
N TYR A 17 -11.54 15.96 -49.13
CA TYR A 17 -10.56 15.31 -48.27
C TYR A 17 -9.16 15.81 -48.62
N GLU A 18 -8.62 16.66 -47.75
CA GLU A 18 -7.26 17.20 -47.90
C GLU A 18 -6.20 16.19 -47.45
N THR A 19 -5.16 16.00 -48.27
CA THR A 19 -3.99 15.22 -47.91
C THR A 19 -2.71 16.00 -48.18
N PRO A 20 -1.70 15.91 -47.30
CA PRO A 20 -0.44 16.59 -47.52
C PRO A 20 0.32 15.95 -48.69
N LYS A 21 0.93 16.79 -49.55
CA LYS A 21 1.87 16.33 -50.56
C LYS A 21 3.14 15.83 -49.88
N ILE A 22 3.46 14.55 -50.07
CA ILE A 22 4.63 13.91 -49.44
C ILE A 22 5.84 13.85 -50.37
N MET A 23 7.04 14.07 -49.82
CA MET A 23 8.31 13.87 -50.52
C MET A 23 8.90 12.50 -50.17
N ILE A 24 9.24 11.69 -51.18
CA ILE A 24 9.88 10.38 -50.99
C ILE A 24 11.38 10.49 -51.23
N VAL A 25 12.18 10.37 -50.16
CA VAL A 25 13.65 10.41 -50.22
C VAL A 25 14.23 9.00 -50.37
N LYS A 26 14.78 8.70 -51.55
CA LYS A 26 15.45 7.41 -51.83
C LYS A 26 16.93 7.42 -51.43
N ASN A 27 17.21 7.45 -50.13
CA ASN A 27 18.58 7.37 -49.58
C ASN A 27 18.71 6.20 -48.59
N ARG A 28 19.61 5.24 -48.87
CA ARG A 28 19.76 4.01 -48.08
C ARG A 28 20.24 4.28 -46.64
N LYS A 29 21.11 5.28 -46.42
CA LYS A 29 21.59 5.64 -45.08
C LYS A 29 20.48 6.23 -44.22
N LEU A 30 19.74 7.20 -44.79
CA LEU A 30 18.60 7.83 -44.11
C LEU A 30 17.47 6.82 -43.86
N GLY A 31 17.20 5.94 -44.82
CA GLY A 31 16.20 4.87 -44.67
C GLY A 31 16.54 3.88 -43.55
N VAL A 32 17.82 3.49 -43.39
CA VAL A 32 18.26 2.66 -42.26
C VAL A 32 18.06 3.40 -40.95
N ILE A 33 18.45 4.67 -40.85
CA ILE A 33 18.24 5.48 -39.63
C ILE A 33 16.74 5.55 -39.28
N TYR A 34 15.89 5.88 -40.26
CA TYR A 34 14.44 5.98 -40.06
C TYR A 34 13.83 4.66 -39.57
N ARG A 35 14.17 3.53 -40.19
CA ARG A 35 13.67 2.21 -39.78
C ARG A 35 14.23 1.77 -38.43
N SER A 36 15.48 2.10 -38.09
CA SER A 36 16.06 1.80 -36.78
C SER A 36 15.38 2.57 -35.65
N VAL A 37 15.12 3.87 -35.84
CA VAL A 37 14.40 4.68 -34.84
C VAL A 37 12.95 4.18 -34.71
N GLN A 38 12.28 3.87 -35.82
CA GLN A 38 10.94 3.29 -35.79
C GLN A 38 10.91 1.96 -35.02
N LEU A 39 11.87 1.07 -35.28
CA LEU A 39 11.99 -0.21 -34.57
C LEU A 39 12.20 -0.01 -33.07
N LEU A 40 13.04 0.96 -32.67
CA LEU A 40 13.28 1.30 -31.26
C LEU A 40 11.97 1.75 -30.59
N VAL A 41 11.24 2.68 -31.20
CA VAL A 41 9.96 3.17 -30.66
C VAL A 41 8.94 2.03 -30.54
N ILE A 42 8.77 1.22 -31.58
CA ILE A 42 7.85 0.07 -31.55
C ILE A 42 8.25 -0.92 -30.45
N THR A 43 9.54 -1.23 -30.34
CA THR A 43 10.06 -2.15 -29.31
C THR A 43 9.80 -1.61 -27.91
N TYR A 44 9.98 -0.31 -27.69
CA TYR A 44 9.66 0.34 -26.42
C TYR A 44 8.17 0.19 -26.07
N PHE A 45 7.26 0.47 -27.00
CA PHE A 45 5.83 0.33 -26.73
C PHE A 45 5.44 -1.13 -26.46
N ILE A 46 5.90 -2.08 -27.28
CA ILE A 46 5.57 -3.50 -27.10
C ILE A 46 6.14 -4.02 -25.77
N TRP A 47 7.45 -3.84 -25.53
CA TRP A 47 8.12 -4.44 -24.38
C TRP A 47 7.85 -3.70 -23.07
N TYR A 48 8.00 -2.38 -23.06
CA TYR A 48 7.86 -1.61 -21.84
C TYR A 48 6.39 -1.30 -21.53
N VAL A 49 5.67 -0.69 -22.48
CA VAL A 49 4.30 -0.21 -22.21
C VAL A 49 3.30 -1.36 -22.14
N PHE A 50 3.30 -2.26 -23.13
CA PHE A 50 2.34 -3.37 -23.18
C PHE A 50 2.74 -4.52 -22.27
N ILE A 51 3.99 -5.01 -22.31
CA ILE A 51 4.39 -6.19 -21.52
C ILE A 51 4.74 -5.83 -20.07
N SER A 52 5.67 -4.89 -19.85
CA SER A 52 6.16 -4.60 -18.49
C SER A 52 5.17 -3.81 -17.65
N GLN A 53 4.52 -2.80 -18.22
CA GLN A 53 3.54 -1.96 -17.52
C GLN A 53 2.10 -2.47 -17.63
N LYS A 54 1.86 -3.52 -18.43
CA LYS A 54 0.53 -4.11 -18.67
C LYS A 54 -0.54 -3.07 -19.01
N ALA A 55 -0.19 -2.07 -19.81
CA ALA A 55 -1.08 -0.95 -20.10
C ALA A 55 -2.35 -1.33 -20.92
N TYR A 56 -2.48 -2.59 -21.34
CA TYR A 56 -3.70 -3.16 -21.90
C TYR A 56 -4.75 -3.54 -20.83
N GLN A 57 -4.34 -3.58 -19.55
CA GLN A 57 -5.22 -3.88 -18.44
C GLN A 57 -5.83 -2.60 -17.88
N ASP A 58 -7.08 -2.72 -17.48
CA ASP A 58 -7.67 -1.78 -16.54
C ASP A 58 -7.29 -2.23 -15.12
N THR A 59 -6.97 -1.27 -14.24
CA THR A 59 -6.44 -1.56 -12.90
C THR A 59 -7.38 -1.09 -11.79
N GLU A 60 -7.26 -1.71 -10.63
CA GLU A 60 -7.94 -1.34 -9.38
C GLU A 60 -6.97 -1.47 -8.19
N ASP A 61 -6.67 -0.33 -7.55
CA ASP A 61 -5.72 -0.22 -6.41
C ASP A 61 -6.41 -0.14 -5.04
N ARG A 62 -7.74 0.01 -5.03
CA ARG A 62 -8.54 0.22 -3.81
C ARG A 62 -9.57 -0.89 -3.64
N PRO A 63 -9.13 -2.10 -3.25
CA PRO A 63 -10.04 -3.18 -2.93
C PRO A 63 -10.76 -2.92 -1.61
N GLU A 64 -11.93 -3.55 -1.46
CA GLU A 64 -12.57 -3.71 -0.16
C GLU A 64 -11.91 -4.90 0.54
N SER A 65 -11.52 -4.75 1.81
CA SER A 65 -10.90 -5.83 2.58
C SER A 65 -11.60 -6.04 3.92
N SER A 66 -11.68 -7.30 4.32
CA SER A 66 -12.16 -7.72 5.63
C SER A 66 -11.12 -8.64 6.27
N VAL A 67 -10.74 -8.32 7.49
CA VAL A 67 -9.73 -9.05 8.26
C VAL A 67 -10.35 -9.56 9.55
N TYR A 68 -10.09 -10.81 9.86
CA TYR A 68 -10.40 -11.43 11.14
C TYR A 68 -9.14 -12.08 11.69
N THR A 69 -8.84 -11.81 12.95
CA THR A 69 -7.65 -12.32 13.64
C THR A 69 -8.04 -13.06 14.91
N GLU A 70 -7.38 -14.18 15.16
CA GLU A 70 -7.60 -14.99 16.37
C GLU A 70 -6.25 -15.50 16.88
N MET A 71 -5.97 -15.30 18.16
CA MET A 71 -4.75 -15.83 18.79
C MET A 71 -5.01 -17.16 19.48
N ARG A 72 -4.04 -18.07 19.41
CA ARG A 72 -4.09 -19.38 20.08
C ARG A 72 -2.76 -19.71 20.72
N GLY A 73 -2.85 -20.14 21.97
CA GLY A 73 -1.72 -20.43 22.82
C GLY A 73 -2.21 -20.61 24.25
N VAL A 74 -1.50 -21.44 25.00
CA VAL A 74 -1.68 -21.56 26.45
C VAL A 74 -0.29 -21.61 27.05
N ALA A 75 -0.08 -20.87 28.12
CA ALA A 75 1.15 -20.89 28.88
C ALA A 75 0.84 -20.92 30.38
N ILE A 76 1.83 -21.36 31.15
CA ILE A 76 1.77 -21.40 32.60
C ILE A 76 2.70 -20.32 33.12
N LEU A 77 2.17 -19.40 33.93
CA LEU A 77 2.93 -18.32 34.56
C LEU A 77 2.79 -18.46 36.08
N GLY A 78 3.82 -19.01 36.73
CA GLY A 78 3.73 -19.44 38.12
C GLY A 78 2.67 -20.53 38.29
N ASP A 79 1.71 -20.31 39.18
CA ASP A 79 0.57 -21.22 39.39
C ASP A 79 -0.66 -20.87 38.52
N SER A 80 -0.56 -19.82 37.68
CA SER A 80 -1.67 -19.33 36.86
C SER A 80 -1.58 -19.81 35.41
N VAL A 81 -2.71 -20.20 34.83
CA VAL A 81 -2.81 -20.49 33.39
C VAL A 81 -3.12 -19.18 32.66
N GLN A 82 -2.40 -18.92 31.58
CA GLN A 82 -2.64 -17.81 30.66
C GLN A 82 -3.15 -18.37 29.34
N ASP A 83 -4.44 -18.17 29.07
CA ASP A 83 -5.11 -18.52 27.83
C ASP A 83 -5.41 -17.26 26.98
N THR A 84 -6.00 -17.47 25.80
CA THR A 84 -6.28 -16.39 24.84
C THR A 84 -7.07 -15.23 25.47
N THR A 85 -7.95 -15.49 26.43
CA THR A 85 -8.79 -14.47 27.08
C THR A 85 -8.01 -13.57 28.02
N GLU A 86 -6.95 -14.07 28.64
CA GLU A 86 -6.06 -13.27 29.50
C GLU A 86 -5.15 -12.38 28.68
N TYR A 87 -4.52 -12.91 27.62
CA TYR A 87 -3.45 -12.19 26.91
C TYR A 87 -3.90 -11.50 25.62
N ALA A 88 -4.97 -11.92 24.94
CA ALA A 88 -5.37 -11.32 23.65
C ALA A 88 -6.42 -10.21 23.82
N LYS A 89 -6.19 -9.05 23.19
CA LYS A 89 -7.10 -7.89 23.19
C LYS A 89 -7.10 -7.15 21.85
N PRO A 90 -8.26 -6.73 21.32
CA PRO A 90 -9.61 -7.10 21.74
C PRO A 90 -9.88 -8.59 21.47
N SER A 91 -10.79 -9.19 22.24
CA SER A 91 -11.12 -10.62 22.10
C SER A 91 -11.92 -10.95 20.84
N GLU A 92 -12.59 -9.95 20.26
CA GLU A 92 -13.35 -10.08 19.00
C GLU A 92 -12.43 -10.27 17.79
N GLY A 93 -11.17 -9.85 17.91
CA GLY A 93 -10.24 -9.76 16.79
C GLY A 93 -10.59 -8.62 15.83
N GLY A 94 -9.82 -8.52 14.75
CA GLY A 94 -10.02 -7.48 13.74
C GLY A 94 -8.76 -7.27 12.90
N ASP A 95 -8.61 -6.07 12.35
CA ASP A 95 -7.38 -5.59 11.74
C ASP A 95 -6.28 -5.34 12.79
N VAL A 96 -6.64 -5.01 14.03
CA VAL A 96 -5.71 -4.79 15.14
C VAL A 96 -5.94 -5.81 16.25
N ILE A 97 -4.87 -6.50 16.66
CA ILE A 97 -4.89 -7.41 17.82
C ILE A 97 -3.61 -7.28 18.62
N SER A 98 -3.73 -7.27 19.94
CA SER A 98 -2.61 -7.14 20.87
C SER A 98 -2.49 -8.38 21.74
N THR A 99 -1.25 -8.78 22.01
CA THR A 99 -0.91 -9.85 22.96
C THR A 99 -0.14 -9.26 24.13
N ILE A 100 -0.62 -9.51 25.34
CA ILE A 100 0.03 -9.11 26.58
C ILE A 100 1.15 -10.11 26.87
N LEU A 101 2.38 -9.59 27.01
CA LEU A 101 3.56 -10.39 27.32
C LEU A 101 4.06 -10.17 28.75
N ARG A 102 3.78 -9.01 29.34
CA ARG A 102 4.18 -8.68 30.71
C ARG A 102 3.14 -7.76 31.34
N ARG A 103 2.89 -7.92 32.63
CA ARG A 103 1.94 -7.10 33.39
C ARG A 103 2.63 -6.47 34.60
N GLU A 104 2.24 -5.25 34.89
CA GLU A 104 2.46 -4.58 36.17
C GLU A 104 1.08 -4.42 36.80
N VAL A 105 0.87 -5.04 37.96
CA VAL A 105 -0.46 -5.12 38.59
C VAL A 105 -0.42 -4.40 39.93
N THR A 106 -1.32 -3.43 40.11
CA THR A 106 -1.56 -2.78 41.39
C THR A 106 -2.87 -3.31 41.96
N HIS A 107 -2.76 -4.19 42.96
CA HIS A 107 -3.92 -4.82 43.59
C HIS A 107 -4.62 -3.91 44.59
N ASN A 108 -5.90 -4.20 44.85
CA ASN A 108 -6.70 -3.60 45.92
C ASN A 108 -6.71 -2.06 45.93
N GLN A 109 -6.68 -1.42 44.75
CA GLN A 109 -6.90 0.03 44.69
C GLN A 109 -8.33 0.35 45.12
N ARG A 110 -8.49 1.36 45.96
CA ARG A 110 -9.81 1.91 46.36
C ARG A 110 -9.79 3.42 46.26
N GLN A 111 -10.96 4.03 46.13
CA GLN A 111 -11.05 5.49 46.24
C GLN A 111 -10.76 5.90 47.70
N SER A 112 -9.64 6.58 47.90
CA SER A 112 -9.17 7.02 49.21
C SER A 112 -8.20 8.19 49.05
N THR A 113 -7.50 8.56 50.12
CA THR A 113 -6.42 9.54 50.08
C THR A 113 -5.08 8.84 50.29
N CYS A 114 -4.07 9.28 49.55
CA CYS A 114 -2.70 8.76 49.67
C CYS A 114 -1.69 9.81 49.20
N ALA A 115 -0.42 9.61 49.58
CA ALA A 115 0.69 10.46 49.18
C ALA A 115 0.93 10.37 47.65
N GLU A 116 1.00 11.51 46.97
CA GLU A 116 1.28 11.62 45.53
C GLU A 116 2.70 11.12 45.21
N HIS A 117 2.90 10.61 44.00
CA HIS A 117 4.21 10.11 43.57
C HIS A 117 5.21 11.25 43.36
N PHE A 118 6.41 11.12 43.92
CA PHE A 118 7.44 12.17 43.97
C PHE A 118 7.95 12.65 42.60
N ASN A 119 7.76 11.85 41.55
CA ASN A 119 8.17 12.22 40.18
C ASN A 119 7.20 13.19 39.50
N ILE A 120 6.01 13.40 40.09
CA ILE A 120 5.06 14.38 39.56
C ILE A 120 5.57 15.80 39.91
N PRO A 121 5.52 16.75 38.94
CA PRO A 121 5.91 18.12 39.20
C PRO A 121 5.18 18.69 40.43
N ASN A 122 5.91 19.41 41.28
CA ASN A 122 5.36 20.03 42.50
C ASN A 122 4.67 19.05 43.47
N ALA A 123 4.96 17.75 43.43
CA ALA A 123 4.40 16.78 44.39
C ALA A 123 5.11 16.81 45.74
N ASN A 124 6.42 17.13 45.76
CA ASN A 124 7.20 17.23 47.00
C ASN A 124 6.79 18.49 47.78
N CYS A 125 6.58 18.34 49.09
CA CYS A 125 6.15 19.41 49.97
C CYS A 125 6.98 19.40 51.26
N THR A 126 7.05 20.56 51.91
CA THR A 126 7.64 20.70 53.25
C THR A 126 6.57 21.01 54.30
N SER A 127 5.57 21.81 53.91
CA SER A 127 4.43 22.22 54.74
C SER A 127 3.11 22.06 53.99
N ASP A 128 2.00 22.01 54.72
CA ASP A 128 0.66 21.90 54.14
C ASP A 128 0.32 23.07 53.20
N ALA A 129 0.93 24.25 53.40
CA ALA A 129 0.74 25.41 52.53
C ALA A 129 1.27 25.21 51.10
N ASP A 130 2.17 24.25 50.89
CA ASP A 130 2.71 23.92 49.57
C ASP A 130 1.69 23.14 48.72
N CYS A 131 0.68 22.56 49.35
CA CYS A 131 -0.35 21.74 48.72
C CYS A 131 -1.66 22.53 48.62
N VAL A 132 -2.01 23.03 47.43
CA VAL A 132 -3.25 23.81 47.27
C VAL A 132 -4.46 22.86 47.26
N PRO A 133 -5.44 23.02 48.17
CA PRO A 133 -6.59 22.13 48.24
C PRO A 133 -7.50 22.30 47.02
N GLY A 134 -7.98 21.18 46.48
CA GLY A 134 -8.89 21.16 45.33
C GLY A 134 -8.23 21.28 43.97
N GLU A 135 -6.92 21.55 43.92
CA GLU A 135 -6.13 21.61 42.70
C GLU A 135 -6.04 20.22 42.03
N LEU A 136 -6.22 20.21 40.72
CA LEU A 136 -6.07 19.04 39.86
C LEU A 136 -4.88 19.29 38.93
N ASP A 137 -3.82 18.51 39.11
CA ASP A 137 -2.71 18.48 38.16
C ASP A 137 -3.05 17.49 37.04
N PHE A 138 -2.89 17.91 35.79
CA PHE A 138 -3.13 17.05 34.62
C PHE A 138 -2.13 15.90 34.52
N ASP A 139 -0.91 16.11 35.03
CA ASP A 139 0.12 15.08 35.10
C ASP A 139 0.06 14.28 36.42
N GLY A 140 -0.79 14.71 37.37
CA GLY A 140 -0.99 14.07 38.67
C GLY A 140 -2.02 12.94 38.65
N HIS A 141 -2.07 12.18 39.75
CA HIS A 141 -2.95 11.01 39.85
C HIS A 141 -4.33 11.34 40.42
N GLY A 142 -4.51 12.51 41.03
CA GLY A 142 -5.79 12.90 41.62
C GLY A 142 -5.84 14.33 42.16
N GLN A 143 -6.91 14.63 42.88
CA GLN A 143 -7.16 15.96 43.45
C GLN A 143 -6.40 16.14 44.75
N ARG A 144 -5.66 17.23 44.91
CA ARG A 144 -4.94 17.56 46.15
C ARG A 144 -5.92 17.85 47.30
N THR A 145 -5.67 17.28 48.47
CA THR A 145 -6.48 17.52 49.68
C THR A 145 -6.03 18.75 50.46
N GLY A 146 -4.79 19.18 50.26
CA GLY A 146 -4.17 20.30 50.96
C GLY A 146 -3.24 19.91 52.11
N TYR A 147 -3.01 18.61 52.32
CA TYR A 147 -2.13 18.10 53.37
C TYR A 147 -0.79 17.62 52.81
N CYS A 148 0.30 17.88 53.54
CA CYS A 148 1.65 17.43 53.24
C CYS A 148 2.01 16.22 54.12
N VAL A 149 1.95 15.02 53.53
CA VAL A 149 2.06 13.75 54.26
C VAL A 149 3.40 13.06 54.00
N PRO A 150 3.95 12.29 54.97
CA PRO A 150 5.14 11.47 54.75
C PRO A 150 4.96 10.48 53.59
N TYR A 151 5.95 10.38 52.71
CA TYR A 151 5.89 9.50 51.55
C TYR A 151 6.23 8.05 51.95
N TYR A 152 5.21 7.25 52.29
CA TYR A 152 5.33 5.84 52.67
C TYR A 152 6.48 5.58 53.68
N ASN A 153 7.51 4.82 53.30
CA ASN A 153 8.67 4.49 54.15
C ASN A 153 9.88 5.43 53.95
N TYR A 154 9.71 6.58 53.31
CA TYR A 154 10.77 7.54 53.03
C TYR A 154 10.77 8.73 54.00
N THR A 155 11.89 9.45 54.04
CA THR A 155 12.09 10.59 54.94
C THR A 155 11.50 11.91 54.42
N PHE A 156 11.19 12.00 53.13
CA PHE A 156 10.59 13.18 52.51
C PHE A 156 9.06 13.10 52.49
N LYS A 157 8.40 14.24 52.26
CA LYS A 157 6.93 14.35 52.23
C LYS A 157 6.43 14.73 50.84
N THR A 158 5.23 14.28 50.50
CA THR A 158 4.52 14.67 49.28
C THR A 158 3.09 15.08 49.59
N CYS A 159 2.47 15.83 48.68
CA CYS A 159 1.09 16.24 48.83
C CYS A 159 0.16 15.02 48.84
N GLU A 160 -0.82 15.04 49.73
CA GLU A 160 -1.88 14.04 49.75
C GLU A 160 -2.90 14.32 48.63
N VAL A 161 -3.25 13.27 47.89
CA VAL A 161 -4.23 13.32 46.81
C VAL A 161 -5.37 12.33 47.06
N LYS A 162 -6.58 12.74 46.67
CA LYS A 162 -7.77 11.89 46.59
C LYS A 162 -7.76 11.18 45.23
N SER A 163 -7.46 9.88 45.23
CA SER A 163 -7.33 9.06 44.03
C SER A 163 -7.63 7.58 44.32
N TRP A 164 -7.36 6.72 43.34
CA TRP A 164 -7.31 5.27 43.50
C TRP A 164 -5.99 4.88 44.16
N CYS A 165 -6.05 4.64 45.47
CA CYS A 165 -4.90 4.37 46.31
C CYS A 165 -4.77 2.87 46.61
N PRO A 166 -3.54 2.31 46.66
CA PRO A 166 -2.24 2.99 46.49
C PRO A 166 -1.91 3.31 45.01
N ILE A 167 -1.05 4.31 44.80
CA ILE A 167 -0.59 4.75 43.47
C ILE A 167 0.27 3.65 42.82
N GLU A 168 0.17 3.54 41.48
CA GLU A 168 0.80 2.48 40.66
C GLU A 168 2.30 2.36 40.95
N GLU A 169 3.03 3.46 40.86
CA GLU A 169 4.50 3.47 40.93
C GLU A 169 5.06 2.99 42.27
N VAL A 170 4.24 2.96 43.33
CA VAL A 170 4.65 2.50 44.67
C VAL A 170 4.27 1.04 44.91
N ALA A 171 3.10 0.62 44.41
CA ALA A 171 2.48 -0.64 44.78
C ALA A 171 2.31 -1.62 43.61
N ALA A 172 2.82 -1.29 42.42
CA ALA A 172 2.79 -2.19 41.28
C ALA A 172 3.72 -3.38 41.49
N GLU A 173 3.16 -4.58 41.39
CA GLU A 173 3.90 -5.83 41.33
C GLU A 173 4.22 -6.15 39.87
N ILE A 174 5.51 -6.35 39.57
CA ILE A 174 5.97 -6.68 38.22
C ILE A 174 5.92 -8.19 38.04
N GLU A 175 5.02 -8.67 37.18
CA GLU A 175 4.95 -10.08 36.83
C GLU A 175 6.09 -10.47 35.86
N PRO A 176 6.55 -11.74 35.90
CA PRO A 176 7.52 -12.23 34.93
C PRO A 176 6.97 -12.19 33.50
N PRO A 177 7.84 -12.01 32.49
CA PRO A 177 7.42 -12.02 31.09
C PRO A 177 6.97 -13.43 30.65
N LEU A 178 5.98 -13.47 29.76
CA LEU A 178 5.45 -14.69 29.15
C LEU A 178 6.34 -15.13 27.97
N GLU A 179 7.45 -15.81 28.27
CA GLU A 179 8.42 -16.23 27.25
C GLU A 179 7.86 -17.32 26.31
N GLU A 180 6.97 -18.18 26.81
CA GLU A 180 6.30 -19.23 26.04
C GLU A 180 5.44 -18.67 24.90
N ALA A 181 5.05 -17.38 25.00
CA ALA A 181 4.27 -16.70 23.97
C ALA A 181 4.99 -16.67 22.61
N ILE A 182 6.31 -16.89 22.55
CA ILE A 182 7.05 -17.04 21.29
C ILE A 182 6.47 -18.14 20.39
N ASN A 183 5.87 -19.18 21.00
CA ASN A 183 5.25 -20.31 20.31
C ASN A 183 3.76 -20.13 20.05
N PHE A 184 3.15 -19.05 20.55
CA PHE A 184 1.76 -18.77 20.27
C PHE A 184 1.56 -18.47 18.79
N THR A 185 0.33 -18.70 18.34
CA THR A 185 -0.04 -18.58 16.94
C THR A 185 -1.12 -17.53 16.75
N VAL A 186 -1.02 -16.79 15.65
CA VAL A 186 -2.03 -15.87 15.17
C VAL A 186 -2.62 -16.46 13.89
N PHE A 187 -3.92 -16.70 13.91
CA PHE A 187 -4.70 -17.03 12.73
C PHE A 187 -5.20 -15.74 12.09
N ILE A 188 -4.86 -15.51 10.82
CA ILE A 188 -5.26 -14.32 10.06
C ILE A 188 -6.12 -14.78 8.89
N ARG A 189 -7.42 -14.49 8.94
CA ARG A 189 -8.35 -14.68 7.82
C ARG A 189 -8.54 -13.34 7.14
N ASN A 190 -8.21 -13.27 5.87
CA ASN A 190 -8.39 -12.09 5.05
C ASN A 190 -9.24 -12.42 3.82
N SER A 191 -10.28 -11.63 3.60
CA SER A 191 -11.10 -11.61 2.40
C SER A 191 -10.88 -10.29 1.69
N ILE A 192 -10.59 -10.32 0.40
CA ILE A 192 -10.38 -9.16 -0.44
C ILE A 192 -11.37 -9.19 -1.60
N HIS A 193 -12.05 -8.08 -1.83
CA HIS A 193 -13.01 -7.91 -2.90
C HIS A 193 -12.55 -6.74 -3.78
N PHE A 194 -12.61 -6.95 -5.08
CA PHE A 194 -12.30 -5.97 -6.12
C PHE A 194 -13.63 -5.54 -6.78
N PRO A 195 -14.31 -4.49 -6.28
CA PRO A 195 -15.66 -4.13 -6.74
C PRO A 195 -15.76 -3.87 -8.23
N LYS A 196 -14.74 -3.22 -8.83
CA LYS A 196 -14.71 -2.92 -10.27
C LYS A 196 -14.77 -4.19 -11.11
N PHE A 197 -14.06 -5.24 -10.67
CA PHE A 197 -14.01 -6.53 -11.38
C PHE A 197 -15.00 -7.57 -10.84
N LYS A 198 -15.66 -7.30 -9.71
CA LYS A 198 -16.55 -8.21 -8.97
C LYS A 198 -15.89 -9.54 -8.60
N VAL A 199 -14.60 -9.49 -8.24
CA VAL A 199 -13.82 -10.68 -7.87
C VAL A 199 -13.58 -10.69 -6.37
N LEU A 200 -14.01 -11.76 -5.70
CA LEU A 200 -13.70 -12.03 -4.30
C LEU A 200 -12.59 -13.09 -4.19
N ARG A 201 -11.59 -12.82 -3.36
CA ARG A 201 -10.53 -13.76 -2.98
C ARG A 201 -10.41 -13.85 -1.47
N VAL A 202 -9.94 -15.00 -1.01
CA VAL A 202 -9.70 -15.28 0.40
C VAL A 202 -8.33 -15.96 0.50
N ASN A 203 -7.56 -15.63 1.52
CA ASN A 203 -6.23 -16.21 1.73
C ASN A 203 -6.24 -17.71 2.07
N ILE A 204 -7.42 -18.28 2.30
CA ILE A 204 -7.63 -19.67 2.71
C ILE A 204 -8.18 -20.49 1.53
N LYS A 205 -7.54 -21.61 1.20
CA LYS A 205 -8.06 -22.53 0.17
C LYS A 205 -9.38 -23.18 0.62
N PRO A 206 -10.46 -23.14 -0.21
CA PRO A 206 -11.79 -23.59 0.18
C PRO A 206 -11.91 -25.09 0.49
N ARG A 207 -10.97 -25.94 0.05
CA ARG A 207 -11.11 -27.41 0.09
C ARG A 207 -10.36 -28.13 1.22
N LYS A 208 -9.77 -27.46 2.23
CA LYS A 208 -8.97 -28.16 3.29
C LYS A 208 -9.15 -27.65 4.74
N PRO A 209 -10.38 -27.49 5.28
CA PRO A 209 -10.63 -26.94 6.63
C PRO A 209 -9.89 -27.66 7.77
N LYS A 210 -9.85 -29.00 7.77
CA LYS A 210 -9.29 -29.79 8.89
C LYS A 210 -7.76 -29.74 9.01
N LYS A 211 -7.03 -29.41 7.93
CA LYS A 211 -5.56 -29.27 7.94
C LYS A 211 -5.09 -27.83 8.19
N LEU A 212 -5.99 -26.85 8.14
CA LEU A 212 -5.67 -25.42 8.28
C LEU A 212 -5.29 -25.02 9.71
N LEU A 213 -5.80 -25.70 10.74
CA LEU A 213 -5.46 -25.37 12.13
C LEU A 213 -4.05 -25.80 12.56
N ARG A 214 -3.42 -26.74 11.85
CA ARG A 214 -2.11 -27.32 12.22
C ARG A 214 -0.97 -26.90 11.28
N CYS A 215 -1.27 -26.15 10.23
CA CYS A 215 -0.22 -25.67 9.34
C CYS A 215 0.52 -24.50 9.99
N HIS A 216 1.74 -24.24 9.51
CA HIS A 216 2.45 -22.99 9.78
C HIS A 216 2.77 -22.32 8.45
N TYR A 217 2.60 -21.00 8.42
CA TYR A 217 2.96 -20.21 7.26
C TYR A 217 4.45 -20.35 6.93
N HIS A 218 4.72 -20.51 5.64
CA HIS A 218 6.05 -20.40 5.07
C HIS A 218 5.90 -19.91 3.63
N PRO A 219 6.73 -18.95 3.17
CA PRO A 219 6.58 -18.35 1.85
C PRO A 219 6.62 -19.37 0.70
N GLU A 220 7.54 -20.34 0.77
CA GLU A 220 7.70 -21.34 -0.30
C GLU A 220 6.86 -22.62 -0.08
N THR A 221 6.92 -23.22 1.11
CA THR A 221 6.30 -24.54 1.34
C THR A 221 4.79 -24.48 1.59
N ASN A 222 4.29 -23.43 2.27
CA ASN A 222 2.88 -23.30 2.66
C ASN A 222 2.38 -21.84 2.61
N PRO A 223 2.34 -21.19 1.42
CA PRO A 223 1.97 -19.78 1.29
C PRO A 223 0.50 -19.46 1.65
N TYR A 224 -0.40 -20.46 1.55
CA TYR A 224 -1.82 -20.30 1.89
C TYR A 224 -2.16 -20.63 3.34
N CYS A 225 -1.16 -20.93 4.18
CA CYS A 225 -1.43 -21.19 5.59
C CYS A 225 -1.66 -19.86 6.33
N PRO A 226 -2.83 -19.63 6.94
CA PRO A 226 -3.15 -18.38 7.64
C PRO A 226 -2.60 -18.33 9.08
N VAL A 227 -1.82 -19.31 9.51
CA VAL A 227 -1.37 -19.47 10.90
C VAL A 227 0.11 -19.09 11.03
N PHE A 228 0.38 -18.05 11.80
CA PHE A 228 1.71 -17.47 11.99
C PHE A 228 2.14 -17.62 13.44
N ARG A 229 3.39 -18.05 13.69
CA ARG A 229 3.94 -18.05 15.05
C ARG A 229 4.40 -16.65 15.43
N LEU A 230 4.19 -16.21 16.67
CA LEU A 230 4.65 -14.91 17.14
C LEU A 230 6.17 -14.75 17.04
N GLY A 231 6.93 -15.81 17.34
CA GLY A 231 8.38 -15.82 17.14
C GLY A 231 8.79 -15.63 15.68
N TYR A 232 8.04 -16.19 14.72
CA TYR A 232 8.28 -15.99 13.29
C TYR A 232 8.01 -14.54 12.88
N ILE A 233 6.90 -13.95 13.37
CA ILE A 233 6.56 -12.54 13.12
C ILE A 233 7.65 -11.61 13.66
N ALA A 234 8.08 -11.81 14.90
CA ALA A 234 9.13 -11.00 15.53
C ALA A 234 10.47 -11.12 14.78
N HIS A 235 10.87 -12.34 14.40
CA HIS A 235 12.07 -12.59 13.63
C HIS A 235 12.04 -11.90 12.26
N GLN A 236 10.91 -12.00 11.54
CA GLN A 236 10.76 -11.38 10.23
C GLN A 236 10.72 -9.84 10.29
N ALA A 237 10.20 -9.28 11.40
CA ALA A 237 10.30 -7.86 11.72
C ALA A 237 11.71 -7.43 12.19
N ARG A 238 12.68 -8.34 12.26
CA ARG A 238 14.06 -8.14 12.74
C ARG A 238 14.13 -7.68 14.20
N GLU A 239 13.23 -8.18 15.04
CA GLU A 239 13.15 -7.88 16.48
C GLU A 239 13.53 -9.11 17.32
N LYS A 240 14.09 -8.87 18.51
CA LYS A 240 14.28 -9.91 19.51
C LYS A 240 13.02 -10.03 20.36
N PHE A 241 12.47 -11.23 20.47
CA PHE A 241 11.25 -11.48 21.25
C PHE A 241 11.41 -11.07 22.72
N SER A 242 12.58 -11.31 23.31
CA SER A 242 12.90 -10.92 24.69
C SER A 242 12.85 -9.40 24.94
N GLU A 243 13.17 -8.58 23.92
CA GLU A 243 13.06 -7.12 24.03
C GLU A 243 11.59 -6.68 23.95
N LEU A 244 10.81 -7.31 23.07
CA LEU A 244 9.36 -7.09 22.96
C LEU A 244 8.62 -7.46 24.24
N CYS A 245 9.04 -8.49 24.97
CA CYS A 245 8.48 -8.82 26.29
C CYS A 245 8.71 -7.71 27.34
N LYS A 246 9.80 -6.94 27.23
CA LYS A 246 10.15 -5.91 28.21
C LYS A 246 9.43 -4.59 27.92
N THR A 247 9.57 -4.08 26.70
CA THR A 247 9.07 -2.74 26.31
C THR A 247 7.74 -2.78 25.56
N GLY A 248 7.36 -3.95 25.03
CA GLY A 248 6.35 -4.02 23.99
C GLY A 248 6.83 -3.43 22.66
N GLY A 249 5.95 -3.49 21.65
CA GLY A 249 6.16 -2.89 20.35
C GLY A 249 4.95 -3.02 19.44
N VAL A 250 4.96 -2.28 18.33
CA VAL A 250 3.90 -2.32 17.32
C VAL A 250 4.47 -2.93 16.05
N ILE A 251 3.90 -4.03 15.58
CA ILE A 251 4.33 -4.75 14.38
C ILE A 251 3.21 -4.68 13.34
N GLY A 252 3.55 -4.26 12.13
CA GLY A 252 2.66 -4.31 10.97
C GLY A 252 2.80 -5.63 10.24
N ALA A 253 1.69 -6.31 10.01
CA ALA A 253 1.57 -7.48 9.15
C ALA A 253 0.95 -7.04 7.81
N PHE A 254 1.79 -6.89 6.79
CA PHE A 254 1.37 -6.44 5.46
C PHE A 254 0.96 -7.64 4.60
N ILE A 255 -0.27 -7.63 4.11
CA ILE A 255 -0.82 -8.61 3.18
C ILE A 255 -0.95 -7.95 1.82
N ASN A 256 -0.09 -8.30 0.88
CA ASN A 256 -0.10 -7.73 -0.45
C ASN A 256 -0.72 -8.71 -1.45
N TRP A 257 -1.80 -8.29 -2.08
CA TRP A 257 -2.46 -8.97 -3.19
C TRP A 257 -2.08 -8.29 -4.50
N ASN A 258 -1.17 -8.88 -5.27
CA ASN A 258 -0.87 -8.42 -6.62
C ASN A 258 -1.41 -9.46 -7.60
N CYS A 259 -2.57 -9.19 -8.19
CA CYS A 259 -3.31 -10.19 -8.95
C CYS A 259 -3.52 -9.76 -10.39
N ASP A 260 -3.14 -10.66 -11.29
CA ASP A 260 -3.48 -10.56 -12.70
C ASP A 260 -4.69 -11.46 -12.97
N PHE A 261 -5.83 -10.84 -13.33
CA PHE A 261 -7.07 -11.57 -13.59
C PHE A 261 -7.17 -12.13 -15.01
N ASP A 262 -6.16 -11.91 -15.85
CA ASP A 262 -6.06 -12.54 -17.17
C ASP A 262 -5.41 -13.93 -17.09
N VAL A 263 -4.74 -14.22 -15.97
CA VAL A 263 -4.06 -15.49 -15.69
C VAL A 263 -4.95 -16.39 -14.82
N ASP A 264 -4.52 -17.63 -14.58
CA ASP A 264 -5.25 -18.57 -13.74
C ASP A 264 -5.53 -18.00 -12.33
N PRO A 265 -6.77 -18.15 -11.82
CA PRO A 265 -7.17 -17.73 -10.48
C PRO A 265 -6.26 -18.16 -9.33
N SER A 266 -5.51 -19.25 -9.49
CA SER A 266 -4.64 -19.79 -8.46
C SER A 266 -3.32 -19.04 -8.29
N GLU A 267 -2.89 -18.26 -9.27
CA GLU A 267 -1.66 -17.43 -9.22
C GLU A 267 -1.82 -16.17 -8.36
N CYS A 268 -3.07 -15.78 -8.08
CA CYS A 268 -3.39 -14.67 -7.17
C CYS A 268 -3.24 -15.13 -5.71
N VAL A 269 -2.01 -15.07 -5.20
CA VAL A 269 -1.62 -15.50 -3.85
C VAL A 269 -1.22 -14.29 -3.00
N PRO A 270 -1.67 -14.20 -1.73
CA PRO A 270 -1.24 -13.14 -0.85
C PRO A 270 0.23 -13.32 -0.46
N THR A 271 0.97 -12.22 -0.49
CA THR A 271 2.34 -12.18 0.04
C THR A 271 2.35 -11.46 1.38
N TYR A 272 3.08 -12.01 2.34
CA TYR A 272 3.12 -11.51 3.71
C TYR A 272 4.48 -10.90 4.03
N SER A 273 4.49 -9.71 4.61
CA SER A 273 5.71 -9.11 5.16
C SER A 273 5.43 -8.50 6.53
N PHE A 274 6.46 -8.46 7.37
CA PHE A 274 6.34 -8.02 8.76
C PHE A 274 7.37 -6.93 9.04
N ARG A 275 6.95 -5.84 9.66
CA ARG A 275 7.83 -4.70 9.97
C ARG A 275 7.38 -4.01 11.25
N ARG A 276 8.32 -3.61 12.10
CA ARG A 276 8.03 -2.77 13.27
C ARG A 276 7.58 -1.37 12.83
N LEU A 277 6.48 -0.89 13.40
CA LEU A 277 5.86 0.40 13.07
C LEU A 277 6.24 1.52 14.06
N ASP A 278 6.54 1.17 15.33
CA ASP A 278 6.96 2.13 16.35
C ASP A 278 8.46 2.47 16.27
N LEU A 279 8.81 3.67 16.75
CA LEU A 279 10.19 4.17 16.75
C LEU A 279 11.05 3.43 17.79
N ARG A 280 12.11 2.77 17.32
CA ARG A 280 13.01 1.91 18.13
C ARG A 280 13.85 2.64 19.19
N LYS A 281 14.09 3.95 19.06
CA LYS A 281 15.14 4.62 19.85
C LYS A 281 14.78 6.08 20.17
N THR A 282 15.13 6.46 21.40
CA THR A 282 15.36 7.82 21.95
C THR A 282 14.24 8.59 22.66
N LEU A 283 13.02 8.07 22.82
CA LEU A 283 12.01 8.76 23.65
C LEU A 283 11.60 7.91 24.84
N THR A 284 11.32 8.59 25.96
CA THR A 284 10.76 8.07 27.22
C THR A 284 9.42 7.32 27.05
N SER A 285 8.84 7.38 25.84
CA SER A 285 7.61 6.70 25.40
C SER A 285 7.87 5.61 24.34
N SER A 286 9.08 5.06 24.26
CA SER A 286 9.38 3.95 23.35
C SER A 286 8.80 2.63 23.86
N GLY A 287 8.10 1.90 22.99
CA GLY A 287 7.43 0.64 23.32
C GLY A 287 5.91 0.70 23.11
N TYR A 288 5.22 -0.35 23.54
CA TYR A 288 3.76 -0.41 23.52
C TYR A 288 3.25 -0.94 24.85
N HIS A 289 2.49 -0.09 25.53
CA HIS A 289 1.80 -0.45 26.76
C HIS A 289 0.44 0.25 26.84
N TYR A 290 -0.49 -0.34 27.57
CA TYR A 290 -1.79 0.26 27.87
C TYR A 290 -2.27 -0.15 29.26
N ARG A 291 -3.14 0.66 29.85
CA ARG A 291 -3.71 0.44 31.18
C ARG A 291 -5.17 0.05 31.08
N PHE A 292 -5.58 -0.89 31.93
CA PHE A 292 -6.99 -1.22 32.14
C PHE A 292 -7.21 -1.65 33.58
N ALA A 293 -8.45 -1.58 34.05
CA ALA A 293 -8.78 -1.93 35.43
C ALA A 293 -9.83 -3.04 35.47
N LYS A 294 -9.70 -3.94 36.46
CA LYS A 294 -10.72 -4.92 36.83
C LYS A 294 -11.38 -4.49 38.14
N TYR A 295 -12.67 -4.14 38.08
CA TYR A 295 -13.44 -3.68 39.24
C TYR A 295 -14.08 -4.86 39.98
N TYR A 296 -14.08 -4.82 41.31
CA TYR A 296 -14.72 -5.82 42.17
C TYR A 296 -15.13 -5.22 43.52
N TYR A 297 -16.03 -5.88 44.23
CA TYR A 297 -16.50 -5.43 45.54
C TYR A 297 -15.95 -6.32 46.65
N LYS A 298 -15.48 -5.70 47.74
CA LYS A 298 -15.05 -6.40 48.96
C LYS A 298 -15.68 -5.70 50.17
N ASN A 299 -16.48 -6.44 50.94
CA ASN A 299 -17.18 -5.93 52.13
C ASN A 299 -18.02 -4.66 51.85
N GLY A 300 -18.70 -4.59 50.71
CA GLY A 300 -19.54 -3.44 50.32
C GLY A 300 -18.77 -2.23 49.80
N VAL A 301 -17.44 -2.28 49.74
CA VAL A 301 -16.59 -1.22 49.18
C VAL A 301 -16.10 -1.63 47.81
N GLU A 302 -16.09 -0.68 46.87
CA GLU A 302 -15.55 -0.87 45.52
C GLU A 302 -14.02 -0.82 45.52
N TYR A 303 -13.42 -1.84 44.91
CA TYR A 303 -11.99 -1.94 44.66
C TYR A 303 -11.75 -2.14 43.17
N ARG A 304 -10.54 -1.83 42.72
CA ARG A 304 -10.05 -2.21 41.39
C ARG A 304 -8.64 -2.79 41.47
N SER A 305 -8.32 -3.64 40.51
CA SER A 305 -6.95 -3.99 40.18
C SER A 305 -6.58 -3.28 38.90
N LEU A 306 -5.65 -2.34 38.99
CA LEU A 306 -5.07 -1.65 37.84
C LEU A 306 -4.01 -2.56 37.23
N ILE A 307 -4.09 -2.75 35.92
CA ILE A 307 -3.15 -3.57 35.17
C ILE A 307 -2.59 -2.70 34.06
N LYS A 308 -1.26 -2.56 34.06
CA LYS A 308 -0.51 -1.98 32.96
C LYS A 308 0.14 -3.12 32.19
N ALA A 309 -0.31 -3.30 30.96
CA ALA A 309 0.08 -4.40 30.11
C ALA A 309 1.09 -3.92 29.06
N PHE A 310 2.18 -4.66 28.93
CA PHE A 310 3.20 -4.52 27.90
C PHE A 310 3.10 -5.69 26.95
N GLY A 311 3.26 -5.44 25.65
CA GLY A 311 3.01 -6.49 24.68
C GLY A 311 3.25 -6.10 23.24
N ILE A 312 2.86 -6.98 22.34
CA ILE A 312 2.94 -6.75 20.90
C ILE A 312 1.55 -6.37 20.41
N ARG A 313 1.43 -5.21 19.76
CA ARG A 313 0.27 -4.85 18.95
C ARG A 313 0.56 -5.22 17.50
N LEU A 314 -0.28 -6.06 16.91
CA LEU A 314 -0.20 -6.49 15.52
C LEU A 314 -1.26 -5.74 14.71
N ASP A 315 -0.81 -4.91 13.77
CA ASP A 315 -1.67 -4.18 12.85
C ASP A 315 -1.64 -4.88 11.48
N VAL A 316 -2.73 -5.50 11.07
CA VAL A 316 -2.87 -6.19 9.79
C VAL A 316 -3.29 -5.20 8.71
N ILE A 317 -2.37 -4.92 7.79
CA ILE A 317 -2.54 -3.91 6.74
C ILE A 317 -2.63 -4.64 5.41
N VAL A 318 -3.74 -4.45 4.69
CA VAL A 318 -4.00 -5.14 3.42
C VAL A 318 -3.82 -4.15 2.26
N HIS A 319 -2.99 -4.52 1.31
CA HIS A 319 -2.85 -3.84 0.03
C HIS A 319 -3.33 -4.76 -1.08
N GLY A 320 -3.99 -4.19 -2.08
CA GLY A 320 -4.34 -4.94 -3.27
C GLY A 320 -4.21 -4.10 -4.53
N HIS A 321 -3.63 -4.73 -5.54
CA HIS A 321 -3.53 -4.25 -6.89
C HIS A 321 -4.05 -5.37 -7.79
N ALA A 322 -5.06 -5.08 -8.60
CA ALA A 322 -5.55 -6.02 -9.59
C ALA A 322 -5.56 -5.39 -10.98
N GLY A 323 -5.13 -6.17 -11.96
CA GLY A 323 -5.25 -5.84 -13.38
C GLY A 323 -6.14 -6.84 -14.10
N LYS A 324 -6.96 -6.37 -15.03
CA LYS A 324 -7.77 -7.21 -15.93
C LYS A 324 -7.80 -6.58 -17.31
N PHE A 325 -7.70 -7.39 -18.36
CA PHE A 325 -7.78 -6.94 -19.74
C PHE A 325 -9.03 -6.07 -19.98
N SER A 326 -8.81 -4.92 -20.63
CA SER A 326 -9.88 -4.03 -21.04
C SER A 326 -9.58 -3.41 -22.40
N LEU A 327 -10.61 -3.36 -23.24
CA LEU A 327 -10.49 -2.87 -24.60
C LEU A 327 -10.16 -1.36 -24.65
N ILE A 328 -10.71 -0.57 -23.74
CA ILE A 328 -10.55 0.90 -23.72
C ILE A 328 -9.07 1.32 -23.55
N PRO A 329 -8.36 0.94 -22.48
CA PRO A 329 -6.95 1.31 -22.31
C PRO A 329 -6.07 0.69 -23.40
N THR A 330 -6.41 -0.49 -23.90
CA THR A 330 -5.70 -1.12 -25.03
C THR A 330 -5.75 -0.25 -26.29
N ILE A 331 -6.94 0.24 -26.68
CA ILE A 331 -7.11 1.11 -27.85
C ILE A 331 -6.37 2.44 -27.64
N ILE A 332 -6.52 3.08 -26.47
CA ILE A 332 -5.86 4.36 -26.17
C ILE A 332 -4.35 4.21 -26.31
N ASN A 333 -3.76 3.20 -25.67
CA ASN A 333 -2.31 2.98 -25.72
C ASN A 333 -1.82 2.54 -27.11
N ALA A 334 -2.64 1.83 -27.88
CA ALA A 334 -2.33 1.50 -29.28
C ALA A 334 -2.33 2.75 -30.16
N VAL A 335 -3.30 3.66 -29.99
CA VAL A 335 -3.34 4.95 -30.69
C VAL A 335 -2.13 5.80 -30.30
N THR A 336 -1.80 5.88 -29.01
CA THR A 336 -0.59 6.58 -28.55
C THR A 336 0.68 5.98 -29.14
N ALA A 337 0.78 4.65 -29.27
CA ALA A 337 1.91 4.01 -29.93
C ALA A 337 2.00 4.40 -31.41
N MET A 338 0.88 4.37 -32.14
CA MET A 338 0.81 4.74 -33.56
C MET A 338 1.18 6.21 -33.80
N THR A 339 0.67 7.13 -32.98
CA THR A 339 0.98 8.56 -33.10
C THR A 339 2.44 8.86 -32.73
N SER A 340 2.99 8.14 -31.73
CA SER A 340 4.39 8.31 -31.31
C SER A 340 5.40 7.89 -32.37
N VAL A 341 5.05 6.97 -33.28
CA VAL A 341 5.89 6.66 -34.45
C VAL A 341 6.12 7.91 -35.33
N GLY A 342 5.20 8.88 -35.31
CA GLY A 342 5.37 10.16 -36.00
C GLY A 342 6.57 10.98 -35.54
N ILE A 343 7.04 10.80 -34.30
CA ILE A 343 8.27 11.47 -33.80
C ILE A 343 9.50 11.05 -34.64
N CYS A 344 9.48 9.85 -35.22
CA CYS A 344 10.56 9.36 -36.08
C CYS A 344 10.76 10.23 -37.33
N SER A 345 9.68 10.76 -37.92
CA SER A 345 9.79 11.62 -39.11
C SER A 345 10.42 12.96 -38.76
N ILE A 346 10.08 13.56 -37.63
CA ILE A 346 10.67 14.82 -37.15
C ILE A 346 12.17 14.67 -36.92
N ILE A 347 12.59 13.60 -36.23
CA ILE A 347 14.00 13.31 -35.98
C ILE A 347 14.75 13.07 -37.29
N CYS A 348 14.16 12.31 -38.22
CA CYS A 348 14.80 12.04 -39.51
C CYS A 348 14.85 13.25 -40.43
N ASP A 349 13.85 14.14 -40.38
CA ASP A 349 13.86 15.42 -41.06
C ASP A 349 14.98 16.32 -40.53
N TRP A 350 15.15 16.39 -39.21
CA TRP A 350 16.24 17.13 -38.59
C TRP A 350 17.62 16.58 -39.01
N ILE A 351 17.80 15.26 -38.98
CA ILE A 351 19.03 14.61 -39.42
C ILE A 351 19.29 14.85 -40.91
N MET A 352 18.25 14.73 -41.74
CA MET A 352 18.34 14.93 -43.18
C MET A 352 18.80 16.37 -43.50
N LEU A 353 18.11 17.37 -42.94
CA LEU A 353 18.38 18.78 -43.21
C LEU A 353 19.72 19.24 -42.62
N THR A 354 20.14 18.69 -41.48
CA THR A 354 21.35 19.16 -40.78
C THR A 354 22.62 18.46 -41.27
N PHE A 355 22.57 17.14 -41.51
CA PHE A 355 23.78 16.33 -41.74
C PHE A 355 23.90 15.77 -43.16
N ILE A 356 22.79 15.62 -43.89
CA ILE A 356 22.77 14.95 -45.20
C ILE A 356 22.60 15.95 -46.35
N ASP A 357 22.02 17.12 -46.10
CA ASP A 357 21.72 18.15 -47.10
C ASP A 357 22.93 18.99 -47.53
N LYS A 358 24.00 18.32 -47.99
CA LYS A 358 25.28 18.99 -48.34
C LYS A 358 25.21 19.91 -49.57
N ASN A 359 24.18 19.76 -50.42
CA ASN A 359 24.02 20.50 -51.68
C ASN A 359 22.64 21.18 -51.78
N GLU A 360 21.89 21.35 -50.69
CA GLU A 360 20.53 21.94 -50.68
C GLU A 360 19.50 21.23 -51.61
N VAL A 361 19.80 19.98 -51.98
CA VAL A 361 18.94 19.20 -52.89
C VAL A 361 17.67 18.74 -52.17
N TYR A 362 17.73 18.53 -50.85
CA TYR A 362 16.59 18.11 -50.06
C TYR A 362 15.79 19.31 -49.56
N SER A 363 16.44 20.41 -49.14
CA SER A 363 15.77 21.65 -48.75
C SER A 363 14.98 22.26 -49.90
N GLY A 364 15.58 22.39 -51.10
CA GLY A 364 14.94 22.98 -52.28
C GLY A 364 13.78 22.15 -52.88
N LYS A 365 13.58 20.91 -52.41
CA LYS A 365 12.41 20.07 -52.76
C LYS A 365 11.38 19.97 -51.65
N LYS A 366 11.76 20.27 -50.40
CA LYS A 366 10.88 20.21 -49.22
C LYS A 366 10.20 21.56 -48.99
N PHE A 367 10.89 22.66 -49.27
CA PHE A 367 10.40 24.02 -49.09
C PHE A 367 10.22 24.70 -50.45
N ASP A 368 9.03 25.24 -50.70
CA ASP A 368 8.78 26.11 -51.85
C ASP A 368 9.00 27.56 -51.41
N ASP A 369 9.97 28.25 -52.03
CA ASP A 369 10.20 29.67 -51.79
C ASP A 369 9.08 30.51 -52.41
N VAL A 370 8.15 30.97 -51.57
CA VAL A 370 7.08 31.87 -52.00
C VAL A 370 7.65 33.29 -52.14
N THR A 371 8.23 33.59 -53.30
CA THR A 371 8.46 34.97 -53.71
C THR A 371 7.10 35.62 -54.05
N LYS A 372 6.88 36.87 -53.63
CA LYS A 372 5.58 37.59 -53.65
C LYS A 372 4.92 37.81 -55.03
N ASN A 373 5.40 37.18 -56.11
CA ASN A 373 4.77 37.24 -57.44
C ASN A 373 4.22 35.86 -57.82
N PRO A 374 2.89 35.66 -57.81
CA PRO A 374 2.31 34.37 -58.12
C PRO A 374 2.41 34.10 -59.63
N ASN A 375 3.20 33.11 -60.02
CA ASN A 375 2.92 32.38 -61.27
C ASN A 375 1.71 31.46 -60.99
N PRO A 376 0.73 31.37 -61.90
CA PRO A 376 -0.45 30.54 -61.68
C PRO A 376 -0.07 29.06 -61.49
N PRO A 377 -0.78 28.30 -60.63
CA PRO A 377 -0.45 26.91 -60.36
C PRO A 377 -0.61 26.07 -61.63
N VAL A 378 0.42 25.29 -61.95
CA VAL A 378 0.34 24.25 -62.99
C VAL A 378 -0.57 23.15 -62.44
N VAL A 379 -1.82 23.13 -62.92
CA VAL A 379 -2.74 22.00 -62.73
C VAL A 379 -2.08 20.79 -63.38
N THR A 380 -1.58 19.86 -62.57
CA THR A 380 -1.03 18.60 -63.07
C THR A 380 -2.22 17.67 -63.33
N GLU A 381 -2.63 17.50 -64.58
CA GLU A 381 -3.56 16.44 -64.95
C GLU A 381 -2.96 15.08 -64.58
N ILE A 382 -3.72 14.30 -63.81
CA ILE A 382 -3.35 12.96 -63.37
C ILE A 382 -3.40 12.03 -64.60
N THR A 383 -2.24 11.66 -65.15
CA THR A 383 -2.14 10.57 -66.12
C THR A 383 -2.22 9.24 -65.37
N LEU A 384 -3.40 8.61 -65.38
CA LEU A 384 -3.59 7.23 -64.95
C LEU A 384 -2.79 6.29 -65.87
N THR A 385 -1.64 5.81 -65.40
CA THR A 385 -0.96 4.66 -66.01
C THR A 385 -1.49 3.39 -65.37
N SER A 386 -2.39 2.71 -66.09
CA SER A 386 -2.82 1.35 -65.79
C SER A 386 -1.66 0.38 -66.01
N TYR A 387 -1.14 -0.22 -64.94
CA TYR A 387 -0.32 -1.42 -65.04
C TYR A 387 -1.24 -2.64 -64.91
N GLY A 388 -1.69 -3.14 -66.06
CA GLY A 388 -2.28 -4.47 -66.18
C GLY A 388 -1.22 -5.55 -65.98
N SER A 389 -1.47 -6.42 -65.02
CA SER A 389 -0.73 -7.64 -64.73
C SER A 389 -0.66 -8.55 -65.96
N THR A 390 0.54 -8.82 -66.47
CA THR A 390 0.82 -9.90 -67.42
C THR A 390 0.82 -11.25 -66.68
N HIS A 391 -0.31 -11.93 -66.69
CA HIS A 391 -0.33 -13.39 -66.55
C HIS A 391 -0.17 -13.99 -67.96
N SER A 392 0.86 -14.81 -68.10
CA SER A 392 1.10 -15.66 -69.25
C SER A 392 0.10 -16.80 -69.23
N ASP A 393 -0.61 -17.01 -70.33
CA ASP A 393 -1.03 -18.35 -70.73
C ASP A 393 -1.07 -18.44 -72.26
N LEU A 394 -0.37 -19.46 -72.73
CA LEU A 394 -0.11 -19.83 -74.10
C LEU A 394 -0.97 -21.06 -74.38
N SER A 395 -1.97 -20.97 -75.26
CA SER A 395 -2.47 -22.12 -76.02
C SER A 395 -3.42 -21.68 -77.13
N ASP A 396 -2.86 -21.69 -78.34
CA ASP A 396 -3.40 -22.17 -79.62
C ASP A 396 -4.91 -22.23 -79.87
N GLY A 397 -5.26 -21.70 -81.04
CA GLY A 397 -6.61 -21.61 -81.56
C GLY A 397 -7.15 -22.87 -82.20
N VAL A 398 -8.47 -22.86 -82.39
CA VAL A 398 -9.21 -23.64 -83.38
C VAL A 398 -10.38 -22.75 -83.84
N PRO A 399 -10.63 -22.61 -85.15
CA PRO A 399 -11.77 -21.83 -85.65
C PRO A 399 -13.03 -22.71 -85.72
N LEU A 400 -14.16 -22.16 -85.26
CA LEU A 400 -15.47 -22.25 -85.89
C LEU A 400 -16.38 -21.18 -85.31
#